data_AF-A0A3Q9IHS0-F1
#
_entry.id   AF-A0A3Q9IHS0-F1
#
_cell.length_a   1.000
_cell.length_b   1.000
_cell.length_c   1.000
_cell.angle_alpha   90.00
_cell.angle_beta   90.00
_cell.angle_gamma   90.00
#
_symmetry.space_group_name_H-M   'P 1'
#
loop_
_entity.id
_entity.type
_entity.pdbx_description
1 polymer ?
#
loop_
_entity_poly.entity_id
_entity_poly.type
_entity_poly.pdbx_seq_one_letter_code
_entity_poly.pdbx_strand_id
1 'polypeptide(L)'
;MVLVLLTQGGGQGASPSIPAVAERLARATSLPDDQLVASFETNLPPARRRAMEAAIAESRSEVDGLRTALATVYARHLSPSEMEGAADFFESPVGASFEQKILRQQADRLSAEEVRAAQAFIRTPAGLAFRAKEHAIGQDLMPIVKAFGERLISRAQAIHCREAKECGPFMK
;
A
#
# COMPACT_ATOMS: atom_id res chain seq x y z
N MET A 1 13.07 8.86 56.27
CA MET A 1 12.86 9.99 55.35
C MET A 1 12.11 9.46 54.13
N VAL A 2 10.94 10.02 53.88
CA VAL A 2 9.97 9.61 52.85
C VAL A 2 10.29 10.34 51.55
N LEU A 3 10.19 9.67 50.39
CA LEU A 3 9.27 10.06 49.30
C LEU A 3 9.38 9.09 48.10
N VAL A 4 8.28 8.39 47.83
CA VAL A 4 7.93 7.87 46.51
C VAL A 4 7.35 9.03 45.70
N LEU A 5 7.80 9.25 44.47
CA LEU A 5 7.07 10.05 43.49
C LEU A 5 7.28 9.52 42.06
N LEU A 6 6.25 8.79 41.62
CA LEU A 6 5.70 8.68 40.27
C LEU A 6 6.31 9.64 39.22
N THR A 7 6.96 9.05 38.21
CA THR A 7 6.87 9.54 36.83
C THR A 7 6.49 8.38 35.92
N GLN A 8 5.19 8.21 35.74
CA GLN A 8 4.67 7.77 34.45
C GLN A 8 5.07 8.85 33.43
N GLY A 9 5.86 8.48 32.44
CA GLY A 9 6.33 9.39 31.41
C GLY A 9 6.70 8.63 30.15
N GLY A 10 5.69 8.26 29.36
CA GLY A 10 5.83 7.92 27.96
C GLY A 10 6.79 6.78 27.66
N GLY A 11 6.36 5.54 27.91
CA GLY A 11 6.79 4.44 27.06
C GLY A 11 6.34 4.76 25.63
N GLN A 12 7.13 5.54 24.89
CA GLN A 12 7.20 5.41 23.45
C GLN A 12 7.58 3.95 23.24
N GLY A 13 6.57 3.10 22.99
CA GLY A 13 6.81 1.77 22.49
C GLY A 13 7.77 1.96 21.33
N ALA A 14 8.99 1.46 21.47
CA ALA A 14 9.94 1.45 20.39
C ALA A 14 9.21 0.78 19.23
N SER A 15 8.83 1.56 18.22
CA SER A 15 8.30 0.99 16.99
C SER A 15 9.31 -0.07 16.56
N PRO A 16 8.90 -1.35 16.40
CA PRO A 16 9.83 -2.39 16.01
C PRO A 16 10.56 -1.90 14.76
N SER A 17 11.89 -1.90 14.79
CA SER A 17 12.69 -1.42 13.66
C SER A 17 12.33 -2.27 12.45
N ILE A 18 11.66 -1.66 11.46
CA ILE A 18 11.27 -2.34 10.24
C ILE A 18 12.56 -2.67 9.48
N PRO A 19 12.78 -3.94 9.08
CA PRO A 19 13.95 -4.28 8.29
C PRO A 19 13.98 -3.45 6.99
N ALA A 20 15.13 -2.91 6.59
CA ALA A 20 15.26 -2.11 5.38
C ALA A 20 14.76 -2.85 4.11
N VAL A 21 14.93 -4.17 4.07
CA VAL A 21 14.40 -5.03 2.99
C VAL A 21 12.87 -5.06 2.95
N ALA A 22 12.20 -4.97 4.10
CA ALA A 22 10.74 -4.94 4.15
C ALA A 22 10.21 -3.62 3.57
N GLU A 23 10.87 -2.50 3.85
CA GLU A 23 10.56 -1.22 3.23
C GLU A 23 10.84 -1.22 1.72
N ARG A 24 11.96 -1.84 1.32
CA ARG A 24 12.32 -1.99 -0.10
C ARG A 24 11.26 -2.78 -0.86
N LEU A 25 10.86 -3.93 -0.31
CA LEU A 25 9.77 -4.74 -0.85
C LEU A 25 8.45 -3.98 -0.89
N ALA A 26 8.08 -3.28 0.19
CA ALA A 26 6.88 -2.46 0.22
C ALA A 26 6.86 -1.38 -0.86
N ARG A 27 8.00 -0.73 -1.13
CA ARG A 27 8.15 0.22 -2.24
C ARG A 27 8.00 -0.47 -3.60
N ALA A 28 8.63 -1.62 -3.79
CA ALA A 28 8.59 -2.37 -5.05
C ALA A 28 7.17 -2.90 -5.39
N THR A 29 6.34 -3.19 -4.38
CA THR A 29 4.97 -3.69 -4.55
C THR A 29 3.90 -2.63 -4.26
N SER A 30 4.24 -1.34 -4.39
CA SER A 30 3.28 -0.24 -4.24
C SER A 30 3.21 0.56 -5.53
N LEU A 31 2.04 1.13 -5.81
CA LEU A 31 1.93 2.13 -6.88
C LEU A 31 2.72 3.40 -6.51
N PRO A 32 3.38 4.04 -7.49
CA PRO A 32 3.89 5.39 -7.36
C PRO A 32 2.78 6.39 -6.99
N ASP A 33 3.13 7.46 -6.25
CA ASP A 33 2.16 8.44 -5.73
C ASP A 33 1.30 9.08 -6.82
N ASP A 34 1.92 9.40 -7.96
CA ASP A 34 1.27 9.97 -9.15
C ASP A 34 0.31 9.00 -9.84
N GLN A 35 0.44 7.70 -9.56
CA GLN A 35 -0.35 6.64 -10.18
C GLN A 35 -1.45 6.09 -9.27
N LEU A 36 -1.44 6.43 -7.98
CA LEU A 36 -2.52 6.10 -7.04
C LEU A 36 -3.84 6.75 -7.45
N VAL A 37 -3.78 7.93 -8.09
CA VAL A 37 -4.97 8.63 -8.61
C VAL A 37 -5.52 7.93 -9.86
N ALA A 38 -4.63 7.51 -10.77
CA ALA A 38 -4.98 6.96 -12.07
C ALA A 38 -5.82 5.68 -11.97
N SER A 39 -5.63 4.89 -10.92
CA SER A 39 -6.43 3.68 -10.66
C SER A 39 -7.88 3.96 -10.23
N PHE A 40 -8.20 5.18 -9.75
CA PHE A 40 -9.58 5.59 -9.43
C PHE A 40 -10.32 6.24 -10.62
N GLU A 41 -9.67 6.40 -11.77
CA GLU A 41 -10.17 7.23 -12.89
C GLU A 41 -11.38 6.66 -13.63
N THR A 42 -11.82 5.42 -13.37
CA THR A 42 -12.65 4.73 -14.35
C THR A 42 -14.12 5.16 -14.41
N ASN A 43 -14.69 5.90 -13.44
CA ASN A 43 -16.11 6.34 -13.53
C ASN A 43 -16.49 7.65 -12.78
N LEU A 44 -15.54 8.42 -12.25
CA LEU A 44 -15.90 9.63 -11.49
C LEU A 44 -16.18 10.85 -12.38
N PRO A 45 -17.29 11.61 -12.14
CA PRO A 45 -17.52 12.91 -12.75
C PRO A 45 -16.32 13.87 -12.53
N PRO A 46 -16.04 14.80 -13.45
CA PRO A 46 -14.83 15.63 -13.40
C PRO A 46 -14.62 16.39 -12.07
N ALA A 47 -15.68 16.92 -11.47
CA ALA A 47 -15.60 17.64 -10.20
C ALA A 47 -15.22 16.73 -9.01
N ARG A 48 -15.71 15.49 -9.01
CA ARG A 48 -15.35 14.49 -7.98
C ARG A 48 -13.95 13.96 -8.20
N ARG A 49 -13.53 13.79 -9.45
CA ARG A 49 -12.15 13.42 -9.78
C ARG A 49 -11.14 14.43 -9.24
N ARG A 50 -11.35 15.73 -9.49
CA ARG A 50 -10.48 16.80 -8.93
C ARG A 50 -10.43 16.78 -7.41
N ALA A 51 -11.57 16.54 -6.77
CA ALA A 51 -11.61 16.44 -5.31
C ALA A 51 -10.85 15.21 -4.77
N MET A 52 -10.86 14.09 -5.52
CA MET A 52 -10.04 12.91 -5.19
C MET A 52 -8.55 13.18 -5.38
N GLU A 53 -8.16 13.81 -6.50
CA GLU A 53 -6.79 14.25 -6.75
C GLU A 53 -6.27 15.15 -5.63
N ALA A 54 -7.09 16.15 -5.22
CA ALA A 54 -6.75 17.04 -4.12
C ALA A 54 -6.67 16.29 -2.77
N ALA A 55 -7.59 15.34 -2.51
CA ALA A 55 -7.53 14.53 -1.31
C ALA A 55 -6.23 13.69 -1.26
N ILE A 56 -5.82 13.08 -2.37
CA ILE A 56 -4.57 12.31 -2.45
C ILE A 56 -3.37 13.23 -2.23
N ALA A 57 -3.38 14.43 -2.83
CA ALA A 57 -2.32 15.42 -2.64
C ALA A 57 -2.19 15.87 -1.17
N GLU A 58 -3.31 16.03 -0.45
CA GLU A 58 -3.33 16.37 0.97
C GLU A 58 -3.02 15.18 1.90
N SER A 59 -3.19 13.94 1.41
CA SER A 59 -3.05 12.69 2.19
C SER A 59 -1.71 11.98 1.98
N ARG A 60 -0.68 12.66 1.47
CA ARG A 60 0.64 12.04 1.18
C ARG A 60 1.25 11.34 2.39
N SER A 61 1.17 11.94 3.57
CA SER A 61 1.66 11.33 4.82
C SER A 61 0.92 10.04 5.19
N GLU A 62 -0.35 9.91 4.79
CA GLU A 62 -1.15 8.71 5.02
C GLU A 62 -0.81 7.60 4.01
N VAL A 63 -0.44 7.96 2.78
CA VAL A 63 0.13 7.04 1.78
C VAL A 63 1.47 6.47 2.26
N ASP A 64 2.35 7.31 2.83
CA ASP A 64 3.61 6.85 3.44
C ASP A 64 3.35 5.94 4.66
N GLY A 65 2.31 6.26 5.43
CA GLY A 65 1.80 5.40 6.50
C GLY A 65 1.34 4.02 5.99
N LEU A 66 0.69 3.97 4.83
CA LEU A 66 0.27 2.72 4.20
C LEU A 66 1.46 1.88 3.74
N ARG A 67 2.50 2.50 3.15
CA ARG A 67 3.75 1.80 2.79
C ARG A 67 4.48 1.25 4.02
N THR A 68 4.52 2.02 5.10
CA THR A 68 5.11 1.59 6.38
C THR A 68 4.34 0.41 6.98
N ALA A 69 3.01 0.46 6.90
CA ALA A 69 2.16 -0.66 7.32
C ALA A 69 2.40 -1.90 6.46
N LEU A 70 2.49 -1.77 5.14
CA LEU A 70 2.80 -2.86 4.23
C LEU A 70 4.16 -3.51 4.57
N ALA A 71 5.20 -2.70 4.80
CA ALA A 71 6.51 -3.19 5.24
C ALA A 71 6.42 -3.94 6.58
N THR A 72 5.61 -3.44 7.52
CA THR A 72 5.37 -4.11 8.81
C THR A 72 4.68 -5.47 8.63
N VAL A 73 3.69 -5.55 7.73
CA VAL A 73 3.01 -6.82 7.41
C VAL A 73 3.97 -7.80 6.75
N TYR A 74 4.79 -7.35 5.80
CA TYR A 74 5.82 -8.22 5.20
C TYR A 74 6.79 -8.75 6.25
N ALA A 75 7.30 -7.90 7.14
CA ALA A 75 8.22 -8.31 8.19
C ALA A 75 7.60 -9.30 9.22
N ARG A 76 6.27 -9.32 9.34
CA ARG A 76 5.56 -10.28 10.21
C ARG A 76 5.47 -11.68 9.59
N HIS A 77 5.30 -11.75 8.28
CA HIS A 77 5.02 -13.01 7.57
C HIS A 77 6.25 -13.59 6.89
N LEU A 78 7.13 -12.75 6.36
CA LEU A 78 8.28 -13.16 5.57
C LEU A 78 9.58 -13.05 6.37
N SER A 79 10.48 -14.02 6.16
CA SER A 79 11.86 -13.92 6.64
C SER A 79 12.66 -12.91 5.80
N PRO A 80 13.78 -12.38 6.31
CA PRO A 80 14.62 -11.45 5.56
C PRO A 80 15.06 -11.98 4.18
N SER A 81 15.45 -13.26 4.08
CA SER A 81 15.85 -13.86 2.79
C SER A 81 14.69 -14.04 1.81
N GLU A 82 13.49 -14.31 2.32
CA GLU A 82 12.28 -14.35 1.49
C GLU A 82 11.94 -12.96 0.96
N MET A 83 12.09 -11.92 1.81
CA MET A 83 11.88 -10.53 1.40
C MET A 83 12.92 -10.05 0.40
N GLU A 84 14.20 -10.40 0.56
CA GLU A 84 15.26 -10.05 -0.40
C GLU A 84 14.94 -10.65 -1.78
N GLY A 85 14.65 -11.96 -1.85
CA GLY A 85 14.34 -12.60 -3.13
C GLY A 85 13.05 -12.10 -3.78
N ALA A 86 12.06 -11.68 -2.99
CA ALA A 86 10.86 -11.03 -3.51
C ALA A 86 11.16 -9.62 -4.01
N ALA A 87 11.94 -8.83 -3.25
CA ALA A 87 12.33 -7.48 -3.64
C ALA A 87 13.11 -7.49 -4.96
N ASP A 88 14.08 -8.39 -5.11
CA ASP A 88 14.88 -8.51 -6.34
C ASP A 88 14.00 -8.81 -7.58
N PHE A 89 12.95 -9.63 -7.43
CA PHE A 89 11.99 -9.86 -8.50
C PHE A 89 11.18 -8.61 -8.83
N PHE A 90 10.54 -7.99 -7.84
CA PHE A 90 9.66 -6.84 -8.06
C PHE A 90 10.41 -5.55 -8.45
N GLU A 91 11.71 -5.45 -8.14
CA GLU A 91 12.58 -4.36 -8.61
C GLU A 91 13.13 -4.60 -10.03
N SER A 92 13.06 -5.83 -10.55
CA SER A 92 13.44 -6.12 -11.93
C SER A 92 12.46 -5.44 -12.92
N PRO A 93 12.90 -5.06 -14.13
CA PRO A 93 12.02 -4.42 -15.12
C PRO A 93 10.75 -5.24 -15.42
N VAL A 94 10.88 -6.56 -15.51
CA VAL A 94 9.75 -7.46 -15.81
C VAL A 94 8.82 -7.63 -14.60
N GLY A 95 9.37 -7.76 -13.38
CA GLY A 95 8.58 -7.89 -12.16
C GLY A 95 7.86 -6.59 -11.79
N ALA A 96 8.52 -5.44 -11.96
CA ALA A 96 7.91 -4.13 -11.77
C ALA A 96 6.75 -3.89 -12.74
N SER A 97 6.94 -4.21 -14.03
CA SER A 97 5.87 -4.10 -15.04
C SER A 97 4.70 -5.05 -14.75
N PHE A 98 4.99 -6.29 -14.36
CA PHE A 98 3.99 -7.26 -13.92
C PHE A 98 3.17 -6.71 -12.74
N GLU A 99 3.83 -6.27 -11.67
CA GLU A 99 3.19 -5.82 -10.44
C GLU A 99 2.35 -4.56 -10.67
N GLN A 100 2.86 -3.59 -11.45
CA GLN A 100 2.08 -2.40 -11.81
C GLN A 100 0.78 -2.75 -12.55
N LYS A 101 0.80 -3.75 -13.45
CA LYS A 101 -0.41 -4.19 -14.15
C LYS A 101 -1.38 -4.89 -13.21
N ILE A 102 -0.90 -5.71 -12.27
CA ILE A 102 -1.73 -6.34 -11.24
C ILE A 102 -2.40 -5.28 -10.36
N LEU A 103 -1.63 -4.32 -9.83
CA LEU A 103 -2.15 -3.24 -8.98
C LEU A 103 -3.16 -2.35 -9.70
N ARG A 104 -3.06 -2.21 -11.03
CA ARG A 104 -4.01 -1.47 -11.87
C ARG A 104 -5.19 -2.31 -12.38
N GLN A 105 -5.31 -3.56 -11.95
CA GLN A 105 -6.36 -4.49 -12.42
C GLN A 105 -6.31 -4.75 -13.94
N GLN A 106 -5.11 -4.67 -14.53
CA GLN A 106 -4.84 -4.91 -15.95
C GLN A 106 -4.17 -6.27 -16.19
N ALA A 107 -4.59 -7.28 -15.42
CA ALA A 107 -4.03 -8.63 -15.50
C ALA A 107 -4.26 -9.29 -16.88
N ASP A 108 -5.29 -8.85 -17.61
CA ASP A 108 -5.58 -9.22 -19.00
C ASP A 108 -4.53 -8.69 -20.00
N ARG A 109 -3.70 -7.72 -19.59
CA ARG A 109 -2.67 -7.07 -20.43
C ARG A 109 -1.25 -7.55 -20.14
N LEU A 110 -1.11 -8.66 -19.40
CA LEU A 110 0.20 -9.24 -19.14
C LEU A 110 0.81 -9.84 -20.41
N SER A 111 2.09 -9.56 -20.63
CA SER A 111 2.86 -10.15 -21.72
C SER A 111 3.26 -11.60 -21.39
N ALA A 112 3.59 -12.39 -22.42
CA ALA A 112 4.08 -13.75 -22.21
C ALA A 112 5.39 -13.79 -21.41
N GLU A 113 6.22 -12.75 -21.52
CA GLU A 113 7.46 -12.62 -20.75
C GLU A 113 7.17 -12.38 -19.27
N GLU A 114 6.24 -11.46 -18.96
CA GLU A 114 5.81 -11.18 -17.58
C GLU A 114 5.23 -12.42 -16.91
N VAL A 115 4.36 -13.15 -17.62
CA VAL A 115 3.77 -14.39 -17.11
C VAL A 115 4.85 -15.44 -16.85
N ARG A 116 5.82 -15.60 -17.76
CA ARG A 116 6.92 -16.56 -17.59
C ARG A 116 7.83 -16.19 -16.43
N ALA A 117 8.15 -14.90 -16.27
CA ALA A 117 8.97 -14.40 -15.17
C ALA A 117 8.27 -14.61 -13.82
N ALA A 118 6.98 -14.29 -13.72
CA ALA A 118 6.17 -14.56 -12.53
C ALA A 118 6.11 -16.07 -12.22
N GLN A 119 5.92 -16.92 -13.24
CA GLN A 119 5.95 -18.38 -13.08
C GLN A 119 7.31 -18.91 -12.63
N ALA A 120 8.41 -18.31 -13.07
CA ALA A 120 9.75 -18.65 -12.61
C ALA A 120 9.95 -18.21 -11.16
N PHE A 121 9.52 -17.00 -10.80
CA PHE A 121 9.59 -16.48 -9.45
C PHE A 121 8.86 -17.38 -8.45
N ILE A 122 7.62 -17.80 -8.73
CA ILE A 122 6.86 -18.68 -7.81
C ILE A 122 7.46 -20.09 -7.65
N ARG A 123 8.49 -20.45 -8.42
CA ARG A 123 9.26 -21.70 -8.25
C ARG A 123 10.50 -21.52 -7.39
N THR A 124 10.87 -20.28 -7.06
CA THR A 124 11.96 -19.99 -6.12
C THR A 124 11.48 -20.14 -4.67
N PRO A 125 12.39 -20.31 -3.69
CA PRO A 125 12.02 -20.33 -2.28
C PRO A 125 11.27 -19.06 -1.84
N ALA A 126 11.74 -17.89 -2.28
CA ALA A 126 11.10 -16.61 -1.97
C ALA A 126 9.68 -16.52 -2.56
N GLY A 127 9.51 -16.86 -3.85
CA GLY A 127 8.20 -16.82 -4.49
C GLY A 127 7.21 -17.87 -3.97
N LEU A 128 7.69 -19.04 -3.56
CA LEU A 128 6.87 -20.04 -2.86
C LEU A 128 6.37 -19.51 -1.51
N ALA A 129 7.27 -18.92 -0.71
CA ALA A 129 6.90 -18.32 0.58
C ALA A 129 5.95 -17.14 0.41
N PHE A 130 6.21 -16.27 -0.56
CA PHE A 130 5.36 -15.12 -0.87
C PHE A 130 3.96 -15.58 -1.26
N ARG A 131 3.84 -16.54 -2.20
CA ARG A 131 2.55 -17.12 -2.61
C ARG A 131 1.83 -17.84 -1.47
N ALA A 132 2.55 -18.57 -0.63
CA ALA A 132 1.95 -19.28 0.50
C ALA A 132 1.37 -18.34 1.56
N LYS A 133 1.96 -17.13 1.70
CA LYS A 133 1.60 -16.15 2.74
C LYS A 133 0.78 -14.99 2.20
N GLU A 134 0.57 -14.90 0.89
CA GLU A 134 -0.19 -13.85 0.21
C GLU A 134 -1.56 -13.62 0.86
N HIS A 135 -2.27 -14.69 1.18
CA HIS A 135 -3.58 -14.58 1.83
C HIS A 135 -3.49 -13.96 3.23
N ALA A 136 -2.51 -14.36 4.04
CA ALA A 136 -2.32 -13.84 5.39
C ALA A 136 -1.86 -12.38 5.38
N ILE A 137 -0.94 -12.03 4.46
CA ILE A 137 -0.52 -10.65 4.19
C ILE A 137 -1.73 -9.81 3.81
N GLY A 138 -2.57 -10.30 2.88
CA GLY A 138 -3.79 -9.62 2.46
C GLY A 138 -4.79 -9.42 3.59
N GLN A 139 -5.00 -10.42 4.46
CA GLN A 139 -5.89 -10.31 5.62
C GLN A 139 -5.43 -9.23 6.61
N ASP A 140 -4.13 -9.17 6.91
CA ASP A 140 -3.56 -8.18 7.81
C ASP A 140 -3.57 -6.75 7.22
N LEU A 141 -3.43 -6.65 5.90
CA LEU A 141 -3.40 -5.36 5.19
C LEU A 141 -4.80 -4.79 4.93
N MET A 142 -5.80 -5.65 4.70
CA MET A 142 -7.17 -5.28 4.37
C MET A 142 -7.79 -4.20 5.30
N PRO A 143 -7.75 -4.33 6.64
CA PRO A 143 -8.32 -3.30 7.52
C PRO A 143 -7.60 -1.95 7.38
N ILE A 144 -6.29 -1.95 7.10
CA ILE A 144 -5.48 -0.75 6.94
C ILE A 144 -5.86 -0.04 5.63
N VAL A 145 -5.94 -0.80 4.53
CA VAL A 145 -6.35 -0.29 3.22
C VAL A 145 -7.78 0.23 3.26
N LYS A 146 -8.70 -0.49 3.92
CA LYS A 146 -10.09 -0.05 4.08
C LYS A 146 -10.17 1.27 4.85
N ALA A 147 -9.49 1.37 6.00
CA ALA A 147 -9.48 2.59 6.80
C ALA A 147 -8.82 3.78 6.07
N PHE A 148 -7.81 3.53 5.24
CA PHE A 148 -7.23 4.55 4.36
C PHE A 148 -8.22 4.98 3.28
N GLY A 149 -8.86 4.04 2.58
CA GLY A 149 -9.85 4.33 1.55
C GLY A 149 -11.05 5.13 2.08
N GLU A 150 -11.56 4.79 3.27
CA GLU A 150 -12.65 5.53 3.92
C GLU A 150 -12.24 6.97 4.26
N ARG A 151 -11.03 7.18 4.79
CA ARG A 151 -10.49 8.52 5.06
C ARG A 151 -10.30 9.34 3.80
N LEU A 152 -9.74 8.72 2.76
CA LEU A 152 -9.51 9.37 1.48
C LEU A 152 -10.82 9.81 0.83
N ILE A 153 -11.83 8.92 0.78
CA ILE A 153 -13.16 9.24 0.25
C ILE A 153 -13.82 10.34 1.08
N SER A 154 -13.74 10.26 2.42
CA SER A 154 -14.27 11.30 3.30
C SER A 154 -13.64 12.67 3.03
N ARG A 155 -12.32 12.70 2.82
CA ARG A 155 -11.60 13.93 2.51
C ARG A 155 -11.98 14.47 1.13
N ALA A 156 -12.04 13.61 0.13
CA ALA A 156 -12.48 13.97 -1.21
C ALA A 156 -13.91 14.52 -1.21
N GLN A 157 -14.81 13.94 -0.41
CA GLN A 157 -16.16 14.47 -0.22
C GLN A 157 -16.17 15.85 0.42
N ALA A 158 -15.36 16.08 1.46
CA ALA A 158 -15.25 17.39 2.11
C ALA A 158 -14.73 18.48 1.15
N ILE A 159 -13.75 18.13 0.31
CA ILE A 159 -13.23 19.03 -0.74
C ILE A 159 -14.34 19.33 -1.76
N HIS A 160 -15.00 18.30 -2.28
CA HIS A 160 -16.08 18.45 -3.26
C HIS A 160 -17.24 19.31 -2.74
N CYS A 161 -17.70 19.05 -1.52
CA CYS A 161 -18.75 19.84 -0.86
C CYS A 161 -18.42 21.32 -0.78
N ARG A 162 -17.18 21.64 -0.42
CA ARG A 162 -16.70 23.02 -0.27
C ARG A 162 -16.60 23.74 -1.61
N GLU A 163 -16.15 23.05 -2.66
CA GLU A 163 -15.96 23.63 -3.99
C GLU A 163 -17.26 23.73 -4.79
N ALA A 164 -18.10 22.70 -4.75
CA ALA A 164 -19.32 22.60 -5.54
C ALA A 164 -20.57 23.16 -4.84
N LYS A 165 -20.51 23.45 -3.53
CA LYS A 165 -21.67 23.82 -2.68
C LYS A 165 -22.81 22.78 -2.68
N GLU A 166 -22.54 21.56 -3.14
CA GLU A 166 -23.46 20.43 -3.16
C GLU A 166 -22.87 19.29 -2.33
N CYS A 167 -23.63 18.76 -1.38
CA CYS A 167 -23.23 17.65 -0.52
C CYS A 167 -24.13 16.43 -0.74
N GLY A 168 -23.80 15.63 -1.76
CA GLY A 168 -24.37 14.30 -1.97
C GLY A 168 -23.34 13.19 -1.75
N PRO A 169 -23.75 11.92 -1.80
CA PRO A 169 -22.83 10.77 -1.74
C PRO A 169 -21.76 10.87 -2.84
N PHE A 170 -20.50 10.69 -2.44
CA PHE A 170 -19.33 10.87 -3.32
C PHE A 170 -19.15 9.71 -4.32
N MET A 171 -19.36 8.48 -3.86
CA MET A 171 -19.46 7.29 -4.70
C MET A 171 -20.96 6.98 -4.88
N LYS A 172 -21.48 7.05 -6.10
CA LYS A 172 -22.82 6.59 -6.48
C LYS A 172 -22.69 5.70 -7.70
#